data_AF-A0A7X3X0Y2-F1
#
_entry.id   AF-A0A7X3X0Y2-F1
#
_cell.length_a   1.000
_cell.length_b   1.000
_cell.length_c   1.000
_cell.angle_alpha   90.00
_cell.angle_beta   90.00
_cell.angle_gamma   90.00
#
_symmetry.space_group_name_H-M   'P 1'
#
loop_
_entity.id
_entity.type
_entity.pdbx_description
1 polymer ?
#
loop_
_entity_poly.entity_id
_entity_poly.type
_entity_poly.pdbx_seq_one_letter_code
_entity_poly.pdbx_strand_id
1 'polypeptide(L)'
;MGAGAHAHEDLAVPLGRRLARLPVHLLTGGGSGVMTSVSRAFAEVEGRAGLVIGVLPLAEAIGVPEAGSDYPNRWVEVPIRTHLGKLGADAFSRNHVNVLTSDVIIALPGSSGTASEVALSIHYGRPLVLFGDLGRARDLPDTVATASSVDEVIAFVRDALTRTATPTSPPS
;
A
#
# COMPACT_ATOMS: atom_id res chain seq x y z
N MET A 1 -2.13 0.18 -0.28
CA MET A 1 -2.19 1.44 -1.05
C MET A 1 -3.62 1.94 -1.07
N GLY A 2 -3.84 3.23 -0.80
CA GLY A 2 -5.18 3.77 -0.53
C GLY A 2 -5.11 5.19 0.02
N ALA A 3 -5.33 6.20 -0.84
CA ALA A 3 -5.46 7.59 -0.40
C ALA A 3 -6.93 7.93 -0.18
N GLY A 4 -7.27 8.71 0.84
CA GLY A 4 -8.64 9.19 1.06
C GLY A 4 -9.10 9.10 2.51
N ALA A 5 -10.20 9.78 2.83
CA ALA A 5 -10.76 9.83 4.18
C ALA A 5 -11.57 8.58 4.56
N HIS A 6 -12.04 7.80 3.57
CA HIS A 6 -12.84 6.61 3.81
C HIS A 6 -11.97 5.46 4.32
N ALA A 7 -12.45 4.81 5.38
CA ALA A 7 -11.72 3.75 6.09
C ALA A 7 -11.76 2.39 5.37
N HIS A 8 -12.83 2.12 4.60
CA HIS A 8 -13.11 0.82 3.98
C HIS A 8 -12.86 -0.36 4.95
N GLU A 9 -13.36 -0.26 6.18
CA GLU A 9 -13.02 -1.21 7.26
C GLU A 9 -13.43 -2.65 6.92
N ASP A 10 -14.50 -2.82 6.15
CA ASP A 10 -14.99 -4.08 5.60
C ASP A 10 -13.93 -4.82 4.77
N LEU A 11 -13.06 -4.09 4.08
CA LEU A 11 -11.95 -4.63 3.31
C LEU A 11 -10.63 -4.58 4.11
N ALA A 12 -10.33 -3.43 4.69
CA ALA A 12 -9.03 -3.11 5.29
C ALA A 12 -8.76 -3.90 6.58
N VAL A 13 -9.76 -4.10 7.45
CA VAL A 13 -9.58 -4.81 8.72
C VAL A 13 -9.30 -6.29 8.52
N PRO A 14 -10.13 -7.07 7.78
CA PRO A 14 -9.83 -8.48 7.57
C PRO A 14 -8.55 -8.68 6.78
N LEU A 15 -8.23 -7.79 5.83
CA LEU A 15 -6.95 -7.83 5.12
C LEU A 15 -5.76 -7.61 6.06
N GLY A 16 -5.76 -6.56 6.87
CA GLY A 16 -4.67 -6.23 7.79
C GLY A 16 -4.38 -7.39 8.76
N ARG A 17 -5.43 -7.98 9.33
CA ARG A 17 -5.32 -9.15 10.22
C ARG A 17 -4.72 -10.37 9.52
N ARG A 18 -5.06 -10.59 8.25
CA ARG A 18 -4.54 -11.73 7.47
C ARG A 18 -3.10 -11.52 7.03
N LEU A 19 -2.72 -10.30 6.66
CA LEU A 19 -1.34 -9.95 6.33
C LEU A 19 -0.42 -10.06 7.56
N ALA A 20 -0.87 -9.67 8.74
CA ALA A 20 -0.06 -9.76 9.97
C ALA A 20 0.30 -11.19 10.38
N ARG A 21 -0.40 -12.19 9.84
CA ARG A 21 -0.10 -13.62 10.02
C ARG A 21 0.89 -14.16 8.99
N LEU A 22 1.37 -13.32 8.07
CA LEU A 22 2.44 -13.64 7.12
C LEU A 22 3.76 -13.01 7.59
N PRO A 23 4.91 -13.55 7.18
CA PRO A 23 6.22 -12.97 7.49
C PRO A 23 6.52 -11.77 6.57
N VAL A 24 5.68 -10.74 6.63
CA VAL A 24 5.76 -9.54 5.76
C VAL A 24 5.65 -8.26 6.58
N HIS A 25 6.28 -7.19 6.13
CA HIS A 25 6.02 -5.85 6.64
C HIS A 25 4.85 -5.20 5.91
N LEU A 26 4.13 -4.29 6.57
CA LEU A 26 3.06 -3.51 5.97
C LEU A 26 3.57 -2.10 5.68
N LEU A 27 3.71 -1.74 4.41
CA LEU A 27 4.11 -0.39 4.00
C LEU A 27 2.91 0.44 3.54
N THR A 28 2.77 1.66 4.07
CA THR A 28 1.76 2.64 3.63
C THR A 28 2.33 4.07 3.57
N GLY A 29 1.53 5.03 3.11
CA GLY A 29 1.84 6.46 3.21
C GLY A 29 1.56 7.07 4.61
N GLY A 30 1.16 6.27 5.60
CA GLY A 30 0.92 6.71 6.98
C GLY A 30 -0.23 7.70 7.17
N GLY A 31 -1.12 7.84 6.18
CA GLY A 31 -2.26 8.75 6.23
C GLY A 31 -3.46 8.20 7.00
N SER A 32 -4.58 8.92 6.90
CA SER A 32 -5.88 8.54 7.44
C SER A 32 -6.62 7.52 6.56
N GLY A 33 -7.87 7.22 6.92
CA GLY A 33 -8.75 6.32 6.14
C GLY A 33 -8.22 4.90 6.09
N VAL A 34 -8.23 4.31 4.89
CA VAL A 34 -7.77 2.93 4.64
C VAL A 34 -6.40 2.64 5.26
N MET A 35 -5.45 3.58 5.14
CA MET A 35 -4.11 3.41 5.69
C MET A 35 -4.14 3.23 7.20
N THR A 36 -4.94 4.02 7.93
CA THR A 36 -5.13 3.84 9.37
C THR A 36 -5.80 2.51 9.68
N SER A 37 -6.87 2.16 8.97
CA SER A 37 -7.65 0.94 9.26
C SER A 37 -6.86 -0.34 9.04
N VAL A 38 -6.10 -0.44 7.93
CA VAL A 38 -5.25 -1.61 7.67
C VAL A 38 -4.05 -1.65 8.62
N SER A 39 -3.45 -0.49 8.93
CA SER A 39 -2.31 -0.40 9.86
C SER A 39 -2.71 -0.80 11.28
N ARG A 40 -3.87 -0.32 11.77
CA ARG A 40 -4.45 -0.73 13.06
C ARG A 40 -4.65 -2.24 13.09
N ALA A 41 -5.39 -2.76 12.13
CA ALA A 41 -5.77 -4.16 12.09
C ALA A 41 -4.56 -5.10 11.98
N PHE A 42 -3.50 -4.66 11.29
CA PHE A 42 -2.22 -5.36 11.25
C PHE A 42 -1.50 -5.28 12.60
N ALA A 43 -1.37 -4.08 13.17
CA ALA A 43 -0.60 -3.82 14.38
C ALA A 43 -1.17 -4.54 15.62
N GLU A 44 -2.50 -4.67 15.69
CA GLU A 44 -3.24 -5.31 16.80
C GLU A 44 -3.11 -6.85 16.84
N VAL A 45 -2.57 -7.50 15.80
CA VAL A 45 -2.36 -8.95 15.82
C VAL A 45 -1.15 -9.30 16.66
N GLU A 46 -1.38 -10.00 17.78
CA GLU A 46 -0.32 -10.53 18.63
C GLU A 46 0.56 -11.55 17.90
N GLY A 47 1.87 -11.53 18.18
CA GLY A 47 2.83 -12.47 17.60
C GLY A 47 3.11 -12.27 16.11
N ARG A 48 2.65 -11.16 15.50
CA ARG A 48 3.03 -10.81 14.12
C ARG A 48 4.54 -10.65 13.99
N ALA A 49 5.10 -11.08 12.86
CA ALA A 49 6.53 -10.98 12.58
C ALA A 49 6.93 -9.61 11.99
N GLY A 50 6.02 -8.99 11.21
CA GLY A 50 6.29 -7.74 10.51
C GLY A 50 5.98 -6.48 11.31
N LEU A 51 6.34 -5.34 10.73
CA LEU A 51 6.13 -3.99 11.27
C LEU A 51 5.29 -3.15 10.31
N VAL A 52 4.63 -2.13 10.84
CA VAL A 52 3.97 -1.09 10.06
C VAL A 52 4.98 0.02 9.72
N ILE A 53 5.28 0.17 8.43
CA ILE A 53 6.22 1.14 7.88
C ILE A 53 5.42 2.25 7.19
N GLY A 54 5.79 3.50 7.46
CA GLY A 54 5.18 4.68 6.84
C GLY A 54 6.21 5.54 6.11
N VAL A 55 6.07 5.76 4.80
CA VAL A 55 6.87 6.77 4.08
C VAL A 55 6.13 8.10 4.13
N LEU A 56 6.69 9.09 4.82
CA LEU A 56 6.03 10.35 5.20
C LEU A 56 6.76 11.54 4.58
N PRO A 57 6.08 12.48 3.91
CA PRO A 57 6.67 13.73 3.48
C PRO A 57 6.97 14.60 4.70
N LEU A 58 7.96 15.48 4.59
CA LEU A 58 8.27 16.48 5.60
C LEU A 58 7.13 17.52 5.67
N ALA A 59 6.79 17.96 6.89
CA ALA A 59 5.63 18.79 7.21
C ALA A 59 5.50 20.11 6.41
N GLU A 60 6.63 20.63 5.91
CA GLU A 60 6.70 21.90 5.17
C GLU A 60 6.62 21.71 3.65
N ALA A 61 6.83 20.49 3.17
CA ALA A 61 6.66 20.15 1.77
C ALA A 61 5.17 19.88 1.51
N ILE A 62 4.45 20.95 1.13
CA ILE A 62 3.22 20.95 0.34
C ILE A 62 2.05 20.08 0.88
N GLY A 63 1.12 20.73 1.59
CA GLY A 63 -0.22 20.19 1.86
C GLY A 63 -0.28 19.12 2.97
N VAL A 64 0.48 19.31 4.05
CA VAL A 64 0.30 18.49 5.25
C VAL A 64 -1.05 18.84 5.88
N PRO A 65 -1.91 17.84 6.18
CA PRO A 65 -3.20 18.10 6.76
C PRO A 65 -3.03 18.91 8.04
N GLU A 66 -3.96 19.84 8.25
CA GLU A 66 -3.95 20.86 9.28
C GLU A 66 -3.55 20.31 10.66
N ALA A 67 -2.99 21.20 11.49
CA ALA A 67 -2.78 20.94 12.91
C ALA A 67 -4.08 20.37 13.52
N GLY A 68 -4.02 19.13 14.02
CA GLY A 68 -5.18 18.38 14.49
C GLY A 68 -5.48 17.09 13.71
N SER A 69 -4.81 16.82 12.60
CA SER A 69 -4.88 15.51 11.95
C SER A 69 -4.02 14.46 12.67
N ASP A 70 -4.52 13.23 12.79
CA ASP A 70 -3.81 12.05 13.32
C ASP A 70 -2.76 11.57 12.30
N TYR A 71 -1.88 12.47 11.84
CA TYR A 71 -0.85 12.25 10.81
C TYR A 71 0.57 12.37 11.38
N PRO A 72 1.46 11.39 11.17
CA PRO A 72 1.14 10.05 10.67
C PRO A 72 0.16 9.34 11.61
N ASN A 73 -0.61 8.39 11.09
CA ASN A 73 -1.48 7.61 11.96
C ASN A 73 -0.65 6.90 13.04
N ARG A 74 -1.20 6.82 14.25
CA ARG A 74 -0.52 6.30 15.45
C ARG A 74 -0.05 4.84 15.37
N TRP A 75 -0.40 4.12 14.31
CA TRP A 75 -0.05 2.72 14.10
C TRP A 75 1.23 2.56 13.28
N VAL A 76 1.79 3.64 12.72
CA VAL A 76 3.10 3.61 12.08
C VAL A 76 4.18 3.38 13.13
N GLU A 77 4.88 2.26 13.04
CA GLU A 77 5.96 1.88 13.96
C GLU A 77 7.32 2.35 13.45
N VAL A 78 7.52 2.34 12.13
CA VAL A 78 8.76 2.75 11.47
C VAL A 78 8.47 3.91 10.51
N PRO A 79 8.64 5.17 10.94
CA PRO A 79 8.45 6.33 10.08
C PRO A 79 9.71 6.62 9.25
N ILE A 80 9.56 6.61 7.92
CA ILE A 80 10.57 7.06 6.96
C ILE A 80 10.19 8.46 6.51
N ARG A 81 10.92 9.49 6.93
CA ARG A 81 10.66 10.88 6.54
C ARG A 81 11.42 11.24 5.26
N THR A 82 10.75 11.90 4.31
CA THR A 82 11.33 12.30 3.03
C THR A 82 10.91 13.71 2.62
N HIS A 83 11.71 14.36 1.77
CA HIS A 83 11.41 15.65 1.15
C HIS A 83 10.41 15.53 -0.02
N LEU A 84 10.14 14.30 -0.49
CA LEU A 84 9.25 14.01 -1.61
C LEU A 84 7.78 14.29 -1.23
N GLY A 85 7.01 14.82 -2.20
CA GLY A 85 5.62 15.24 -2.03
C GLY A 85 4.61 14.08 -1.99
N LYS A 86 3.33 14.39 -1.75
CA LYS A 86 2.26 13.39 -1.56
C LYS A 86 1.54 12.94 -2.83
N LEU A 87 1.57 13.74 -3.89
CA LEU A 87 0.58 13.66 -4.96
C LEU A 87 1.22 13.20 -6.26
N GLY A 88 0.43 12.49 -7.06
CA GLY A 88 0.76 12.16 -8.44
C GLY A 88 1.84 11.10 -8.62
N ALA A 89 2.22 10.97 -9.88
CA ALA A 89 3.30 10.14 -10.40
C ALA A 89 4.44 11.02 -10.96
N ASP A 90 4.54 12.27 -10.53
CA ASP A 90 5.68 13.11 -10.86
C ASP A 90 6.94 12.59 -10.14
N ALA A 91 8.11 12.90 -10.71
CA ALA A 91 9.39 12.39 -10.23
C ALA A 91 9.72 12.75 -8.78
N PHE A 92 9.05 13.76 -8.19
CA PHE A 92 9.24 14.20 -6.81
C PHE A 92 8.16 13.68 -5.87
N SER A 93 7.34 12.71 -6.31
CA SER A 93 6.33 12.06 -5.48
C SER A 93 6.93 10.93 -4.64
N ARG A 94 6.54 10.88 -3.36
CA ARG A 94 6.92 9.78 -2.45
C ARG A 94 6.29 8.44 -2.85
N ASN A 95 5.28 8.45 -3.73
CA ASN A 95 4.60 7.23 -4.19
C ASN A 95 5.57 6.28 -4.89
N HIS A 96 6.61 6.80 -5.54
CA HIS A 96 7.69 6.00 -6.11
C HIS A 96 8.41 5.14 -5.06
N VAL A 97 8.70 5.72 -3.89
CA VAL A 97 9.34 5.00 -2.78
C VAL A 97 8.44 3.89 -2.28
N ASN A 98 7.13 4.14 -2.13
CA ASN A 98 6.20 3.10 -1.70
C ASN A 98 6.16 1.94 -2.70
N VAL A 99 6.07 2.25 -4.01
CA VAL A 99 5.93 1.24 -5.06
C VAL A 99 7.22 0.44 -5.26
N LEU A 100 8.38 1.10 -5.32
CA LEU A 100 9.66 0.45 -5.58
C LEU A 100 10.19 -0.32 -4.37
N THR A 101 9.87 0.10 -3.15
CA THR A 101 10.27 -0.62 -1.92
C THR A 101 9.42 -1.88 -1.69
N SER A 102 8.18 -1.91 -2.16
CA SER A 102 7.25 -3.01 -1.85
C SER A 102 7.42 -4.19 -2.80
N ASP A 103 7.51 -5.41 -2.27
CA ASP A 103 7.52 -6.64 -3.06
C ASP A 103 6.18 -6.93 -3.75
N VAL A 104 5.08 -6.56 -3.09
CA VAL A 104 3.71 -6.73 -3.58
C VAL A 104 2.89 -5.48 -3.28
N ILE A 105 2.11 -5.03 -4.25
CA ILE A 105 1.21 -3.88 -4.13
C ILE A 105 -0.23 -4.37 -4.03
N ILE A 106 -0.92 -3.95 -2.98
CA ILE A 106 -2.36 -4.15 -2.80
C ILE A 106 -3.03 -2.79 -2.86
N ALA A 107 -3.85 -2.55 -3.88
CA ALA A 107 -4.62 -1.33 -4.05
C ALA A 107 -6.06 -1.53 -3.57
N LEU A 108 -6.47 -0.73 -2.59
CA LEU A 108 -7.83 -0.68 -2.03
C LEU A 108 -8.58 0.55 -2.58
N PRO A 109 -9.93 0.57 -2.51
CA PRO A 109 -10.72 1.73 -2.96
C PRO A 109 -10.26 3.01 -2.26
N GLY A 110 -10.09 4.06 -3.06
CA GLY A 110 -9.55 5.34 -2.60
C GLY A 110 -9.54 6.41 -3.69
N SER A 111 -9.09 7.60 -3.32
CA SER A 111 -9.01 8.79 -4.16
C SER A 111 -7.83 8.74 -5.16
N SER A 112 -7.52 9.88 -5.78
CA SER A 112 -6.50 10.05 -6.83
C SER A 112 -5.10 9.54 -6.49
N GLY A 113 -4.73 9.49 -5.20
CA GLY A 113 -3.45 8.93 -4.77
C GLY A 113 -3.32 7.44 -5.09
N THR A 114 -4.39 6.66 -4.90
CA THR A 114 -4.43 5.22 -5.23
C THR A 114 -4.24 4.99 -6.73
N ALA A 115 -4.83 5.84 -7.57
CA ALA A 115 -4.68 5.73 -9.03
C ALA A 115 -3.23 5.96 -9.49
N SER A 116 -2.52 6.88 -8.82
CA SER A 116 -1.10 7.14 -9.11
C SER A 116 -0.22 5.94 -8.73
N GLU A 117 -0.49 5.33 -7.58
CA GLU A 117 0.23 4.13 -7.11
C GLU A 117 -0.03 2.91 -8.03
N VAL A 118 -1.26 2.75 -8.53
CA VAL A 118 -1.59 1.73 -9.55
C VAL A 118 -0.82 1.98 -10.85
N ALA A 119 -0.84 3.21 -11.37
CA ALA A 119 -0.14 3.56 -12.61
C ALA A 119 1.38 3.32 -12.49
N LEU A 120 1.99 3.72 -11.37
CA LEU A 120 3.41 3.48 -11.10
C LEU A 120 3.73 1.99 -10.96
N SER A 121 2.85 1.20 -10.34
CA SER A 121 3.05 -0.24 -10.21
C SER A 121 3.06 -0.93 -11.57
N ILE A 122 2.16 -0.53 -12.47
CA ILE A 122 2.14 -1.00 -13.86
C ILE A 122 3.41 -0.56 -14.59
N HIS A 123 3.78 0.72 -14.47
CA HIS A 123 4.97 1.29 -15.12
C HIS A 123 6.25 0.56 -14.71
N TYR A 124 6.40 0.21 -13.43
CA TYR A 124 7.57 -0.48 -12.89
C TYR A 124 7.47 -2.02 -12.93
N GLY A 125 6.38 -2.57 -13.48
CA GLY A 125 6.17 -4.02 -13.52
C GLY A 125 6.13 -4.69 -12.14
N ARG A 126 5.63 -3.97 -11.12
CA ARG A 126 5.50 -4.51 -9.76
C ARG A 126 4.26 -5.40 -9.64
N PRO A 127 4.33 -6.51 -8.90
CA PRO A 127 3.14 -7.33 -8.63
C PRO A 127 2.04 -6.50 -7.98
N LEU A 128 0.90 -6.36 -8.67
CA LEU A 128 -0.22 -5.52 -8.25
C LEU A 128 -1.52 -6.34 -8.24
N VAL A 129 -2.26 -6.24 -7.15
CA VAL A 129 -3.65 -6.70 -7.05
C VAL A 129 -4.57 -5.58 -6.60
N LEU A 130 -5.69 -5.44 -7.28
CA LEU A 130 -6.78 -4.54 -6.90
C LEU A 130 -7.77 -5.32 -6.03
N PHE A 131 -8.04 -4.85 -4.81
CA PHE A 131 -8.97 -5.51 -3.90
C PHE A 131 -10.17 -4.61 -3.63
N GLY A 132 -11.36 -5.08 -4.00
CA GLY A 132 -12.60 -4.29 -3.94
C GLY A 132 -12.85 -3.46 -5.20
N ASP A 133 -13.99 -2.76 -5.24
CA ASP A 133 -14.37 -1.96 -6.40
C ASP A 133 -13.66 -0.61 -6.41
N LEU A 134 -12.67 -0.46 -7.29
CA LEU A 134 -11.95 0.80 -7.49
C LEU A 134 -12.68 1.76 -8.46
N GLY A 135 -13.80 1.36 -9.07
CA GLY A 135 -14.52 2.11 -10.12
C GLY A 135 -13.72 2.34 -11.41
N ARG A 136 -12.42 2.01 -11.43
CA ARG A 136 -11.45 2.23 -12.51
C ARG A 136 -10.81 0.94 -13.03
N ALA A 137 -11.19 -0.22 -12.49
CA ALA A 137 -10.67 -1.51 -12.96
C ALA A 137 -10.92 -1.74 -14.46
N ARG A 138 -11.98 -1.11 -15.01
CA ARG A 138 -12.36 -1.20 -16.42
C ARG A 138 -11.38 -0.54 -17.40
N ASP A 139 -10.59 0.43 -16.93
CA ASP A 139 -9.65 1.19 -17.76
C ASP A 139 -8.19 0.70 -17.60
N LEU A 140 -7.99 -0.35 -16.82
CA LEU A 140 -6.67 -0.92 -16.56
C LEU A 140 -6.38 -2.08 -17.52
N PRO A 141 -5.11 -2.36 -17.85
CA PRO A 141 -4.75 -3.51 -18.65
C PRO A 141 -5.29 -4.82 -18.04
N ASP A 142 -5.71 -5.76 -18.88
CA ASP A 142 -6.21 -7.08 -18.46
C ASP A 142 -5.19 -7.88 -17.63
N THR A 143 -3.91 -7.50 -17.69
CA THR A 143 -2.83 -8.10 -16.92
C THR A 143 -2.85 -7.71 -15.43
N VAL A 144 -3.66 -6.72 -15.03
CA VAL A 144 -3.77 -6.30 -13.63
C VAL A 144 -4.70 -7.25 -12.88
N ALA A 145 -4.17 -7.92 -11.87
CA ALA A 145 -4.96 -8.86 -11.07
C ALA A 145 -6.04 -8.12 -10.25
N THR A 146 -7.21 -8.72 -10.16
CA THR A 146 -8.31 -8.28 -9.29
C THR A 146 -8.65 -9.36 -8.29
N ALA A 147 -9.07 -8.94 -7.09
CA ALA A 147 -9.52 -9.82 -6.02
C ALA A 147 -10.83 -9.29 -5.45
N SER A 148 -11.74 -10.21 -5.19
CA SER A 148 -13.06 -10.00 -4.59
C SER A 148 -13.10 -10.43 -3.12
N SER A 149 -12.10 -11.17 -2.66
CA SER A 149 -12.00 -11.66 -1.28
C SER A 149 -10.59 -11.49 -0.71
N VAL A 150 -10.50 -11.45 0.63
CA VAL A 150 -9.18 -11.42 1.30
C VAL A 150 -8.38 -12.69 1.01
N ASP A 151 -9.04 -13.84 0.84
CA ASP A 151 -8.33 -15.09 0.50
C ASP A 151 -7.65 -15.04 -0.86
N GLU A 152 -8.31 -14.44 -1.86
CA GLU A 152 -7.71 -14.20 -3.18
C GLU A 152 -6.50 -13.26 -3.09
N VAL A 153 -6.59 -12.18 -2.30
CA VAL A 153 -5.45 -11.28 -2.07
C VAL A 153 -4.29 -12.03 -1.42
N ILE A 154 -4.55 -12.85 -0.39
CA ILE A 154 -3.51 -13.60 0.30
C ILE A 154 -2.89 -14.67 -0.60
N ALA A 155 -3.68 -15.32 -1.46
CA ALA A 155 -3.17 -16.25 -2.46
C ALA A 155 -2.22 -15.54 -3.43
N PHE A 156 -2.63 -14.38 -3.96
CA PHE A 156 -1.79 -13.56 -4.84
C PHE A 156 -0.48 -13.13 -4.16
N VAL A 157 -0.54 -12.66 -2.91
CA VAL A 157 0.65 -12.24 -2.14
C VAL A 157 1.63 -13.40 -1.99
N ARG A 158 1.16 -14.59 -1.62
CA ARG A 158 2.03 -15.77 -1.46
C ARG A 158 2.72 -16.15 -2.76
N ASP A 159 1.97 -16.22 -3.84
CA ASP A 159 2.46 -16.56 -5.18
C ASP A 159 3.51 -15.53 -5.68
N ALA A 160 3.23 -14.24 -5.50
CA ALA A 160 4.16 -13.17 -5.83
C ALA A 160 5.47 -13.25 -5.03
N LEU A 161 5.40 -13.52 -3.72
CA LEU A 161 6.59 -13.64 -2.86
C LEU A 161 7.44 -14.88 -3.19
N THR A 162 6.84 -15.97 -3.64
CA THR A 162 7.60 -17.14 -4.13
C THR A 162 8.35 -16.86 -5.43
N ARG A 163 7.79 -16.03 -6.32
CA ARG A 163 8.45 -15.64 -7.58
C ARG A 163 9.64 -14.72 -7.35
N THR A 164 9.55 -13.78 -6.43
CA THR A 164 10.68 -12.87 -6.10
C THR A 164 11.81 -13.58 -5.35
N ALA A 165 11.52 -14.66 -4.62
CA ALA A 165 12.53 -15.48 -3.97
C ALA A 165 13.36 -16.35 -4.94
N THR A 166 12.92 -16.50 -6.20
CA THR A 166 13.68 -17.23 -7.22
C THR A 166 14.63 -16.23 -7.89
N PRO A 167 15.97 -16.36 -7.75
CA PRO A 167 16.88 -15.44 -8.40
C PRO A 167 16.70 -15.57 -9.91
N THR A 168 16.33 -14.46 -10.55
CA THR A 168 16.48 -14.34 -11.99
C THR A 168 17.97 -14.40 -12.29
N SER A 169 18.44 -15.52 -12.84
CA SER A 169 19.77 -15.60 -13.42
C SER A 169 19.94 -14.42 -14.39
N PRO A 170 21.05 -13.68 -14.35
CA PRO A 170 21.25 -12.56 -15.26
C PRO A 170 21.22 -13.09 -16.71
N PRO A 171 20.72 -12.29 -17.67
CA PRO A 171 20.78 -12.67 -19.07
C PRO A 171 22.25 -12.88 -19.47
N SER A 172 22.50 -14.03 -20.10
CA SER A 172 23.76 -14.44 -20.70
C SER A 172 24.17 -13.56 -21.87
#